data_AF-A0A8B5WEK2-F1
#
_entry.id   AF-A0A8B5WEK2-F1
#
_cell.length_a   1.000
_cell.length_b   1.000
_cell.length_c   1.000
_cell.angle_alpha   90.00
_cell.angle_beta   90.00
_cell.angle_gamma   90.00
#
_symmetry.space_group_name_H-M   'P 1'
#
loop_
_entity.id
_entity.type
_entity.pdbx_description
1 polymer ?
#
loop_
_entity_poly.entity_id
_entity_poly.type
_entity_poly.pdbx_seq_one_letter_code
_entity_poly.pdbx_strand_id
1 'polypeptide(L)'
;DEWLLAMNGLNPDGTLVRDGFRDNSILARSAFGQDYTGLDRDERLELLEDNFGYRGDPSWGHLDDFIQWVRDTPAGPEFATGFEAQVEIDNFIDWLLVHWLIGDIDSFGDDYWLYLDHDDPEARWRFIPWDKDLSFGSHFRDGFFTDNDFFAYEYALTGGWDNLLIAKALATPTLSEAINERLTELMSDHLTREWLGARIDALAERLEDSVNIGPSAMAYDRHDQNHHGLLGRFRDQVESIRDFIDLRYAFIERKLAGGGTLIEQAERLIPAGSSGRFLLTDDSGFSLGAIQIDQALEDDISVNLRVDAIGGVSGIDREWTLGIDGELGEFALDLFYRNDVEQFWPSENWYTGGLDAIGEQDLLSIYITGNDLDWDQLPTHVNPYSNKASSKISGLASGDYRLRLLLPNP
;
A
#
# COMPACT_ATOMS: atom_id res chain seq x y z
N ASP A 1 -6.42 17.61 -21.70
CA ASP A 1 -7.36 17.19 -20.65
C ASP A 1 -8.81 17.29 -21.11
N GLU A 2 -9.25 18.38 -21.76
CA GLU A 2 -10.53 18.41 -22.50
C GLU A 2 -10.72 17.22 -23.45
N TRP A 3 -9.65 16.83 -24.15
CA TRP A 3 -9.64 15.63 -25.00
C TRP A 3 -9.83 14.33 -24.22
N LEU A 4 -9.25 14.22 -23.01
CA LEU A 4 -9.45 13.06 -22.12
C LEU A 4 -10.92 12.98 -21.71
N LEU A 5 -11.52 14.10 -21.32
CA LEU A 5 -12.94 14.18 -20.96
C LEU A 5 -13.82 13.75 -22.16
N ALA A 6 -13.63 14.37 -23.32
CA ALA A 6 -14.39 14.07 -24.53
C ALA A 6 -14.27 12.60 -24.97
N MET A 7 -13.06 12.01 -24.88
CA MET A 7 -12.84 10.60 -25.21
C MET A 7 -13.55 9.63 -24.27
N ASN A 8 -13.84 10.05 -23.05
CA ASN A 8 -14.58 9.27 -22.06
C ASN A 8 -16.07 9.66 -22.02
N GLY A 9 -16.56 10.41 -23.01
CA GLY A 9 -17.96 10.80 -23.11
C GLY A 9 -18.40 11.84 -22.08
N LEU A 10 -17.46 12.58 -21.50
CA LEU A 10 -17.70 13.65 -20.54
C LEU A 10 -17.71 15.02 -21.25
N ASN A 11 -18.42 16.00 -20.69
CA ASN A 11 -18.40 17.38 -21.17
C ASN A 11 -16.98 17.96 -21.02
N PRO A 12 -16.29 18.31 -22.12
CA PRO A 12 -14.94 18.86 -22.08
C PRO A 12 -14.87 20.25 -21.44
N ASP A 13 -15.97 20.98 -21.40
CA ASP A 13 -16.08 22.33 -20.82
C ASP A 13 -16.49 22.27 -19.34
N GLY A 14 -16.69 21.07 -18.77
CA GLY A 14 -17.02 20.90 -17.35
C GLY A 14 -15.93 21.38 -16.41
N THR A 15 -16.29 21.56 -15.13
CA THR A 15 -15.35 21.90 -14.06
C THR A 15 -14.36 20.77 -13.87
N LEU A 16 -13.07 21.03 -14.12
CA LEU A 16 -11.98 20.08 -13.89
C LEU A 16 -10.88 20.74 -13.05
N VAL A 17 -10.78 20.33 -11.78
CA VAL A 17 -9.90 20.96 -10.78
C VAL A 17 -9.13 19.89 -9.98
N ARG A 18 -7.93 20.21 -9.52
CA ARG A 18 -7.04 19.39 -8.68
C ARG A 18 -6.73 20.18 -7.42
N ASP A 19 -6.91 19.55 -6.26
CA ASP A 19 -6.61 20.16 -4.95
C ASP A 19 -5.11 20.46 -4.88
N GLY A 20 -4.74 21.73 -4.79
CA GLY A 20 -3.34 22.19 -4.68
C GLY A 20 -3.03 22.82 -3.32
N PHE A 21 -3.93 22.68 -2.34
CA PHE A 21 -3.76 23.32 -1.03
C PHE A 21 -2.48 22.90 -0.32
N ARG A 22 -2.04 21.65 -0.54
CA ARG A 22 -0.80 21.09 0.01
C ARG A 22 0.46 21.88 -0.37
N ASP A 23 0.48 22.50 -1.54
CA ASP A 23 1.63 23.30 -2.01
C ASP A 23 1.80 24.60 -1.22
N ASN A 24 0.78 24.98 -0.44
CA ASN A 24 0.76 26.18 0.37
C ASN A 24 0.96 25.86 1.86
N SER A 25 2.16 26.15 2.38
CA SER A 25 2.57 25.78 3.75
C SER A 25 1.79 26.45 4.89
N ILE A 26 0.97 27.47 4.59
CA ILE A 26 0.09 28.12 5.58
C ILE A 26 -1.35 27.57 5.57
N LEU A 27 -1.72 26.79 4.55
CA LEU A 27 -3.06 26.19 4.42
C LEU A 27 -3.08 24.77 4.99
N ALA A 28 -4.27 24.22 5.14
CA ALA A 28 -4.45 22.79 5.36
C ALA A 28 -3.92 22.00 4.16
N ARG A 29 -3.66 20.70 4.35
CA ARG A 29 -3.15 19.83 3.29
C ARG A 29 -4.19 19.43 2.23
N SER A 30 -5.44 19.84 2.41
CA SER A 30 -6.53 19.67 1.45
C SER A 30 -7.54 20.80 1.63
N ALA A 31 -8.20 21.21 0.56
CA ALA A 31 -9.32 22.14 0.59
C ALA A 31 -10.45 21.66 1.52
N PHE A 32 -10.71 20.34 1.59
CA PHE A 32 -11.73 19.79 2.50
C PHE A 32 -11.33 19.87 3.97
N GLY A 33 -10.02 20.01 4.27
CA GLY A 33 -9.50 20.21 5.62
C GLY A 33 -9.39 21.68 6.03
N GLN A 34 -9.40 22.62 5.08
CA GLN A 34 -9.16 24.04 5.34
C GLN A 34 -10.25 24.66 6.23
N ASP A 35 -9.84 25.48 7.22
CA ASP A 35 -10.77 26.34 7.94
C ASP A 35 -11.10 27.60 7.14
N TYR A 36 -12.37 27.75 6.76
CA TYR A 36 -12.90 28.91 6.05
C TYR A 36 -13.63 29.90 6.97
N THR A 37 -13.56 29.69 8.29
CA THR A 37 -14.24 30.56 9.26
C THR A 37 -13.78 32.00 9.12
N GLY A 38 -14.74 32.91 8.93
CA GLY A 38 -14.47 34.35 8.81
C GLY A 38 -14.20 34.84 7.40
N LEU A 39 -14.18 33.94 6.39
CA LEU A 39 -14.14 34.32 4.98
C LEU A 39 -15.55 34.45 4.41
N ASP A 40 -15.83 35.54 3.70
CA ASP A 40 -17.02 35.65 2.88
C ASP A 40 -16.92 34.82 1.59
N ARG A 41 -18.00 34.77 0.78
CA ARG A 41 -18.01 33.92 -0.41
C ARG A 41 -16.99 34.37 -1.44
N ASP A 42 -16.80 35.66 -1.65
CA ASP A 42 -15.88 36.17 -2.67
C ASP A 42 -14.43 35.83 -2.26
N GLU A 43 -14.10 36.00 -0.97
CA GLU A 43 -12.80 35.60 -0.41
C GLU A 43 -12.54 34.08 -0.53
N ARG A 44 -13.57 33.24 -0.35
CA ARG A 44 -13.42 31.79 -0.53
C ARG A 44 -13.20 31.40 -1.99
N LEU A 45 -13.91 32.03 -2.93
CA LEU A 45 -13.75 31.74 -4.35
C LEU A 45 -12.35 32.12 -4.84
N GLU A 46 -11.84 33.28 -4.43
CA GLU A 46 -10.46 33.71 -4.71
C GLU A 46 -9.45 32.71 -4.13
N LEU A 47 -9.66 32.25 -2.89
CA LEU A 47 -8.78 31.25 -2.27
C LEU A 47 -8.78 29.92 -3.05
N LEU A 48 -9.93 29.46 -3.52
CA LEU A 48 -10.03 28.22 -4.31
C LEU A 48 -9.33 28.39 -5.67
N GLU A 49 -9.56 29.50 -6.37
CA GLU A 49 -8.93 29.78 -7.67
C GLU A 49 -7.40 29.85 -7.56
N ASP A 50 -6.88 30.45 -6.49
CA ASP A 50 -5.44 30.61 -6.26
C ASP A 50 -4.72 29.31 -5.87
N ASN A 51 -5.44 28.32 -5.33
CA ASN A 51 -4.83 27.11 -4.73
C ASN A 51 -5.32 25.80 -5.36
N PHE A 52 -6.09 25.83 -6.44
CA PHE A 52 -6.39 24.64 -7.23
C PHE A 52 -5.64 24.66 -8.57
N GLY A 53 -5.11 23.51 -8.98
CA GLY A 53 -4.76 23.29 -10.38
C GLY A 53 -6.05 23.10 -11.19
N TYR A 54 -6.17 23.70 -12.38
CA TYR A 54 -7.40 23.55 -13.17
C TYR A 54 -7.17 23.50 -14.68
N ARG A 55 -8.23 23.17 -15.41
CA ARG A 55 -8.34 23.21 -16.86
C ARG A 55 -9.64 23.87 -17.26
N GLY A 56 -9.66 24.52 -18.43
CA GLY A 56 -10.83 25.23 -18.92
C GLY A 56 -11.23 26.41 -18.04
N ASP A 57 -12.55 26.59 -17.86
CA ASP A 57 -13.17 27.64 -17.04
C ASP A 57 -13.98 26.99 -15.90
N PRO A 58 -13.36 26.69 -14.75
CA PRO A 58 -14.02 25.99 -13.65
C PRO A 58 -15.16 26.79 -13.04
N SER A 59 -16.24 26.10 -12.68
CA SER A 59 -17.29 26.69 -11.85
C SER A 59 -16.88 26.66 -10.36
N TRP A 60 -16.12 27.66 -9.93
CA TRP A 60 -15.67 27.83 -8.53
C TRP A 60 -16.83 27.87 -7.54
N GLY A 61 -17.98 28.42 -7.96
CA GLY A 61 -19.19 28.47 -7.14
C GLY A 61 -19.69 27.10 -6.72
N HIS A 62 -19.74 26.14 -7.66
CA HIS A 62 -20.15 24.76 -7.36
C HIS A 62 -19.13 24.05 -6.46
N LEU A 63 -17.84 24.32 -6.64
CA LEU A 63 -16.79 23.76 -5.79
C LEU A 63 -16.91 24.28 -4.36
N ASP A 64 -17.09 25.60 -4.16
CA ASP A 64 -17.32 26.19 -2.83
C ASP A 64 -18.58 25.59 -2.19
N ASP A 65 -19.70 25.54 -2.90
CA ASP A 65 -20.95 25.01 -2.38
C ASP A 65 -20.79 23.53 -1.95
N PHE A 66 -20.03 22.73 -2.71
CA PHE A 66 -19.71 21.35 -2.33
C PHE A 66 -18.83 21.27 -1.08
N ILE A 67 -17.74 22.04 -1.01
CA ILE A 67 -16.84 22.07 0.15
C ILE A 67 -17.58 22.53 1.41
N GLN A 68 -18.39 23.59 1.33
CA GLN A 68 -19.17 24.09 2.48
C GLN A 68 -20.21 23.04 2.92
N TRP A 69 -20.89 22.38 1.98
CA TRP A 69 -21.82 21.29 2.32
C TRP A 69 -21.11 20.17 3.09
N VAL A 70 -19.92 19.74 2.64
CA VAL A 70 -19.12 18.74 3.34
C VAL A 70 -18.80 19.20 4.75
N ARG A 71 -18.43 20.47 4.96
CA ARG A 71 -18.07 21.01 6.28
C ARG A 71 -19.26 21.09 7.23
N ASP A 72 -20.38 21.61 6.75
CA ASP A 72 -21.56 21.91 7.57
C ASP A 72 -22.36 20.65 7.94
N THR A 73 -22.29 19.59 7.12
CA THR A 73 -23.06 18.37 7.33
C THR A 73 -22.29 17.37 8.19
N PRO A 74 -22.76 16.98 9.39
CA PRO A 74 -22.07 15.99 10.22
C PRO A 74 -22.24 14.56 9.66
N ALA A 75 -21.28 13.67 9.91
CA ALA A 75 -21.37 12.26 9.52
C ALA A 75 -22.65 11.60 10.07
N GLY A 76 -23.32 10.80 9.25
CA GLY A 76 -24.60 10.17 9.58
C GLY A 76 -25.60 10.12 8.42
N PRO A 77 -26.88 9.82 8.68
CA PRO A 77 -27.89 9.60 7.62
C PRO A 77 -28.12 10.80 6.69
N GLU A 78 -28.05 12.02 7.23
CA GLU A 78 -28.18 13.25 6.43
C GLU A 78 -26.98 13.43 5.48
N PHE A 79 -25.77 13.15 5.97
CA PHE A 79 -24.57 13.15 5.15
C PHE A 79 -24.67 12.11 4.04
N ALA A 80 -25.09 10.88 4.34
CA ALA A 80 -25.28 9.84 3.31
C ALA A 80 -26.23 10.29 2.19
N THR A 81 -27.38 10.87 2.57
CA THR A 81 -28.37 11.36 1.59
C THR A 81 -27.82 12.50 0.73
N GLY A 82 -27.14 13.48 1.36
CA GLY A 82 -26.52 14.58 0.62
C GLY A 82 -25.33 14.12 -0.23
N PHE A 83 -24.58 13.12 0.23
CA PHE A 83 -23.46 12.53 -0.49
C PHE A 83 -23.93 11.90 -1.80
N GLU A 84 -25.00 11.10 -1.77
CA GLU A 84 -25.60 10.51 -2.98
C GLU A 84 -26.13 11.55 -3.98
N ALA A 85 -26.53 12.73 -3.49
CA ALA A 85 -27.00 13.84 -4.32
C ALA A 85 -25.85 14.64 -4.94
N GLN A 86 -24.71 14.76 -4.25
CA GLN A 86 -23.58 15.59 -4.67
C GLN A 86 -22.49 14.79 -5.41
N VAL A 87 -22.33 13.50 -5.12
CA VAL A 87 -21.20 12.68 -5.54
C VAL A 87 -21.69 11.45 -6.31
N GLU A 88 -20.99 11.10 -7.40
CA GLU A 88 -21.19 9.81 -8.05
C GLU A 88 -20.60 8.72 -7.14
N ILE A 89 -21.47 8.11 -6.32
CA ILE A 89 -21.07 7.28 -5.18
C ILE A 89 -20.20 6.09 -5.59
N ASP A 90 -20.58 5.37 -6.65
CA ASP A 90 -19.83 4.20 -7.11
C ASP A 90 -18.43 4.61 -7.60
N ASN A 91 -18.32 5.75 -8.28
CA ASN A 91 -17.05 6.30 -8.72
C ASN A 91 -16.17 6.74 -7.54
N PHE A 92 -16.73 7.40 -6.53
CA PHE A 92 -15.98 7.79 -5.34
C PHE A 92 -15.48 6.57 -4.56
N ILE A 93 -16.34 5.56 -4.36
CA ILE A 93 -15.95 4.34 -3.65
C ILE A 93 -14.84 3.64 -4.43
N ASP A 94 -14.98 3.40 -5.72
CA ASP A 94 -13.94 2.76 -6.53
C ASP A 94 -12.63 3.59 -6.54
N TRP A 95 -12.73 4.92 -6.61
CA TRP A 95 -11.57 5.81 -6.51
C TRP A 95 -10.84 5.64 -5.17
N LEU A 96 -11.57 5.67 -4.04
CA LEU A 96 -11.00 5.50 -2.71
C LEU A 96 -10.33 4.13 -2.55
N LEU A 97 -11.02 3.08 -3.00
CA LEU A 97 -10.57 1.70 -2.82
C LEU A 97 -9.36 1.36 -3.68
N VAL A 98 -9.22 1.93 -4.88
CA VAL A 98 -8.01 1.77 -5.70
C VAL A 98 -6.78 2.25 -4.92
N HIS A 99 -6.84 3.43 -4.28
CA HIS A 99 -5.72 3.97 -3.49
C HIS A 99 -5.36 3.06 -2.32
N TRP A 100 -6.36 2.54 -1.62
CA TRP A 100 -6.12 1.58 -0.55
C TRP A 100 -5.52 0.28 -1.04
N LEU A 101 -5.95 -0.24 -2.19
CA LEU A 101 -5.48 -1.51 -2.74
C LEU A 101 -4.04 -1.42 -3.25
N ILE A 102 -3.66 -0.29 -3.86
CA ILE A 102 -2.29 -0.09 -4.36
C ILE A 102 -1.35 0.53 -3.31
N GLY A 103 -1.85 0.89 -2.13
CA GLY A 103 -1.04 1.50 -1.07
C GLY A 103 -0.56 2.90 -1.41
N ASP A 104 -1.44 3.71 -1.98
CA ASP A 104 -1.14 5.09 -2.32
C ASP A 104 -1.21 5.99 -1.07
N ILE A 105 -0.10 6.68 -0.79
CA ILE A 105 0.06 7.55 0.38
C ILE A 105 -0.18 9.04 0.13
N ASP A 106 -0.23 9.45 -1.14
CA ASP A 106 -0.24 10.87 -1.55
C ASP A 106 -1.62 11.33 -2.07
N SER A 107 -2.53 10.38 -2.30
CA SER A 107 -3.84 10.62 -2.93
C SER A 107 -4.84 11.51 -2.20
N PHE A 108 -4.74 11.71 -0.90
CA PHE A 108 -5.87 12.24 -0.13
C PHE A 108 -5.95 13.77 -0.04
N GLY A 109 -4.97 14.50 -0.56
CA GLY A 109 -4.97 15.96 -0.62
C GLY A 109 -4.33 16.59 -1.86
N ASP A 110 -3.99 15.80 -2.87
CA ASP A 110 -3.29 16.32 -4.06
C ASP A 110 -3.57 15.48 -5.32
N ASP A 111 -3.30 14.17 -5.27
CA ASP A 111 -3.18 13.32 -6.46
C ASP A 111 -4.51 12.75 -7.01
N TYR A 112 -5.47 13.66 -7.18
CA TYR A 112 -6.73 13.41 -7.85
C TYR A 112 -7.31 14.67 -8.50
N TRP A 113 -8.09 14.47 -9.55
CA TRP A 113 -8.93 15.52 -10.12
C TRP A 113 -10.38 15.33 -9.69
N LEU A 114 -11.05 16.44 -9.43
CA LEU A 114 -12.47 16.57 -9.31
C LEU A 114 -13.06 17.02 -10.64
N TYR A 115 -14.10 16.32 -11.07
CA TYR A 115 -14.85 16.65 -12.28
C TYR A 115 -16.33 16.85 -11.99
N LEU A 116 -16.91 17.92 -12.54
CA LEU A 116 -18.36 18.17 -12.56
C LEU A 116 -18.77 18.73 -13.93
N ASP A 117 -19.77 18.12 -14.55
CA ASP A 117 -20.45 18.73 -15.69
C ASP A 117 -21.40 19.82 -15.18
N HIS A 118 -20.87 21.03 -14.95
CA HIS A 118 -21.61 22.11 -14.30
C HIS A 118 -22.75 22.71 -15.14
N ASP A 119 -22.88 22.27 -16.40
CA ASP A 119 -24.01 22.62 -17.27
C ASP A 119 -25.22 21.69 -17.09
N ASP A 120 -25.00 20.50 -16.51
CA ASP A 120 -26.06 19.54 -16.19
C ASP A 120 -26.44 19.66 -14.71
N PRO A 121 -27.67 20.10 -14.37
CA PRO A 121 -28.10 20.26 -12.98
C PRO A 121 -28.23 18.93 -12.22
N GLU A 122 -28.26 17.79 -12.90
CA GLU A 122 -28.27 16.46 -12.29
C GLU A 122 -26.87 15.83 -12.22
N ALA A 123 -25.83 16.54 -12.68
CA ALA A 123 -24.46 16.07 -12.59
C ALA A 123 -24.00 15.99 -11.14
N ARG A 124 -23.17 14.98 -10.88
CA ARG A 124 -22.56 14.73 -9.58
C ARG A 124 -21.04 14.76 -9.72
N TRP A 125 -20.36 15.17 -8.66
CA TRP A 125 -18.91 15.20 -8.60
C TRP A 125 -18.33 13.81 -8.82
N ARG A 126 -17.29 13.75 -9.65
CA ARG A 126 -16.50 12.56 -9.92
C ARG A 126 -15.05 12.77 -9.53
N PHE A 127 -14.42 11.69 -9.12
CA PHE A 127 -13.03 11.62 -8.70
C PHE A 127 -12.23 10.83 -9.73
N ILE A 128 -11.09 11.39 -10.14
CA ILE A 128 -10.21 10.82 -11.15
C ILE A 128 -8.81 10.69 -10.53
N PRO A 129 -8.24 9.46 -10.44
CA PRO A 129 -6.90 9.28 -9.91
C PRO A 129 -5.85 9.91 -10.85
N TRP A 130 -4.78 10.47 -10.27
CA TRP A 130 -3.65 11.05 -10.98
C TRP A 130 -2.36 10.74 -10.22
N ASP A 131 -1.18 10.68 -10.85
CA ASP A 131 0.11 10.37 -10.17
C ASP A 131 0.09 9.16 -9.24
N LYS A 132 0.42 7.97 -9.77
CA LYS A 132 0.36 6.70 -9.03
C LYS A 132 1.66 5.93 -9.05
N ASP A 133 2.77 6.63 -9.25
CA ASP A 133 4.13 6.09 -9.18
C ASP A 133 4.54 5.74 -7.74
N LEU A 134 4.08 6.49 -6.74
CA LEU A 134 4.22 6.18 -5.31
C LEU A 134 3.21 5.13 -4.82
N SER A 135 3.28 3.93 -5.37
CA SER A 135 2.39 2.83 -5.01
C SER A 135 3.12 1.48 -5.07
N PHE A 136 2.40 0.40 -4.74
CA PHE A 136 2.90 -0.98 -4.75
C PHE A 136 4.16 -1.21 -3.92
N GLY A 137 4.29 -0.47 -2.82
CA GLY A 137 5.40 -0.62 -1.87
C GLY A 137 6.40 0.52 -1.92
N SER A 138 6.44 1.28 -3.02
CA SER A 138 7.26 2.48 -3.16
C SER A 138 6.63 3.67 -2.44
N HIS A 139 7.47 4.55 -1.88
CA HIS A 139 7.02 5.78 -1.22
C HIS A 139 8.12 6.85 -1.20
N PHE A 140 7.77 8.04 -0.72
CA PHE A 140 8.72 9.13 -0.46
C PHE A 140 9.38 8.98 0.92
N ARG A 141 10.65 9.36 1.03
CA ARG A 141 11.38 9.48 2.31
C ARG A 141 12.32 10.69 2.30
N ASP A 142 12.36 11.47 3.39
CA ASP A 142 13.29 12.59 3.45
C ASP A 142 14.74 12.09 3.40
N GLY A 143 15.54 12.75 2.56
CA GLY A 143 16.92 12.35 2.29
C GLY A 143 17.07 11.27 1.21
N PHE A 144 15.99 10.60 0.80
CA PHE A 144 15.99 9.57 -0.25
C PHE A 144 15.01 9.86 -1.41
N PHE A 145 14.09 10.81 -1.24
CA PHE A 145 13.16 11.35 -2.25
C PHE A 145 12.10 10.34 -2.75
N THR A 146 11.43 10.70 -3.86
CA THR A 146 10.09 10.27 -4.32
C THR A 146 10.05 8.96 -5.11
N ASP A 147 11.11 8.16 -5.10
CA ASP A 147 11.12 6.84 -5.76
C ASP A 147 12.27 6.03 -5.18
N ASN A 148 12.27 5.90 -3.85
CA ASN A 148 13.34 5.18 -3.17
C ASN A 148 13.01 3.69 -3.10
N ASP A 149 14.05 2.88 -2.88
CA ASP A 149 13.92 1.43 -2.84
C ASP A 149 13.40 0.90 -1.48
N PHE A 150 12.82 1.75 -0.62
CA PHE A 150 12.17 1.29 0.61
C PHE A 150 10.84 0.62 0.30
N PHE A 151 10.40 -0.26 1.21
CA PHE A 151 9.23 -1.09 1.00
C PHE A 151 8.29 -1.08 2.21
N ALA A 152 7.05 -0.65 1.98
CA ALA A 152 5.99 -0.69 2.98
C ALA A 152 4.64 -1.07 2.36
N TYR A 153 3.83 -1.84 3.09
CA TYR A 153 2.47 -2.21 2.62
C TYR A 153 1.39 -2.02 3.69
N GLU A 154 1.77 -1.58 4.90
CA GLU A 154 0.92 -1.49 6.09
C GLU A 154 0.13 -0.17 6.16
N TYR A 155 -0.17 0.44 5.01
CA TYR A 155 -0.87 1.73 4.94
C TYR A 155 -2.28 1.66 5.52
N ALA A 156 -2.63 2.60 6.41
CA ALA A 156 -3.94 2.60 7.05
C ALA A 156 -5.10 2.71 6.05
N LEU A 157 -6.22 2.04 6.33
CA LEU A 157 -7.48 2.15 5.57
C LEU A 157 -8.29 3.34 6.05
N THR A 158 -7.69 4.52 5.97
CA THR A 158 -8.30 5.77 6.41
C THR A 158 -8.24 6.81 5.30
N GLY A 159 -8.89 7.94 5.53
CA GLY A 159 -8.51 9.17 4.83
C GLY A 159 -7.18 9.68 5.38
N GLY A 160 -6.40 10.33 4.52
CA GLY A 160 -5.23 11.10 4.91
C GLY A 160 -5.54 12.59 5.01
N TRP A 161 -4.60 13.33 5.62
CA TRP A 161 -4.38 14.75 5.33
C TRP A 161 -5.56 15.67 5.70
N ASP A 162 -6.26 15.30 6.78
CA ASP A 162 -7.40 16.03 7.32
C ASP A 162 -8.56 16.21 6.33
N ASN A 163 -8.65 15.34 5.31
CA ASN A 163 -9.72 15.40 4.32
C ASN A 163 -11.07 15.01 4.95
N LEU A 164 -11.88 16.03 5.26
CA LEU A 164 -13.17 15.86 5.94
C LEU A 164 -14.19 15.07 5.12
N LEU A 165 -14.15 15.13 3.79
CA LEU A 165 -15.07 14.37 2.93
C LEU A 165 -14.90 12.87 3.18
N ILE A 166 -13.66 12.40 3.10
CA ILE A 166 -13.31 10.99 3.30
C ILE A 166 -13.57 10.61 4.76
N ALA A 167 -13.13 11.42 5.72
CA ALA A 167 -13.33 11.14 7.14
C ALA A 167 -14.82 10.99 7.49
N LYS A 168 -15.69 11.84 6.96
CA LYS A 168 -17.14 11.78 7.19
C LYS A 168 -17.80 10.62 6.44
N ALA A 169 -17.35 10.28 5.23
CA ALA A 169 -17.82 9.10 4.51
C ALA A 169 -17.52 7.82 5.31
N LEU A 170 -16.29 7.66 5.80
CA LEU A 170 -15.88 6.50 6.61
C LEU A 170 -16.59 6.43 7.97
N ALA A 171 -16.90 7.59 8.57
CA ALA A 171 -17.64 7.66 9.83
C ALA A 171 -19.16 7.50 9.67
N THR A 172 -19.68 7.50 8.44
CA THR A 172 -21.11 7.33 8.16
C THR A 172 -21.41 5.85 7.92
N PRO A 173 -22.19 5.17 8.79
CA PRO A 173 -22.31 3.71 8.75
C PRO A 173 -22.72 3.12 7.40
N THR A 174 -23.73 3.69 6.74
CA THR A 174 -24.22 3.19 5.44
C THR A 174 -23.18 3.31 4.32
N LEU A 175 -22.38 4.37 4.32
CA LEU A 175 -21.30 4.56 3.35
C LEU A 175 -20.11 3.64 3.69
N SER A 176 -19.76 3.51 4.97
CA SER A 176 -18.69 2.63 5.44
C SER A 176 -18.97 1.16 5.13
N GLU A 177 -20.21 0.71 5.34
CA GLU A 177 -20.66 -0.64 4.96
C GLU A 177 -20.51 -0.86 3.44
N ALA A 178 -21.01 0.06 2.62
CA ALA A 178 -20.87 -0.01 1.16
C ALA A 178 -19.40 -0.04 0.70
N ILE A 179 -18.52 0.76 1.31
CA ILE A 179 -17.08 0.79 1.04
C ILE A 179 -16.44 -0.58 1.37
N ASN A 180 -16.74 -1.15 2.53
CA ASN A 180 -16.16 -2.45 2.94
C ASN A 180 -16.67 -3.62 2.10
N GLU A 181 -17.95 -3.62 1.73
CA GLU A 181 -18.54 -4.60 0.82
C GLU A 181 -17.86 -4.52 -0.55
N ARG A 182 -17.74 -3.31 -1.10
CA ARG A 182 -17.10 -3.09 -2.40
C ARG A 182 -15.60 -3.43 -2.39
N LEU A 183 -14.89 -3.16 -1.29
CA LEU A 183 -13.47 -3.56 -1.14
C LEU A 183 -13.31 -5.08 -1.22
N THR A 184 -14.18 -5.81 -0.52
CA THR A 184 -14.17 -7.28 -0.55
C THR A 184 -14.49 -7.80 -1.95
N GLU A 185 -15.49 -7.22 -2.61
CA GLU A 185 -15.85 -7.56 -4.00
C GLU A 185 -14.67 -7.31 -4.96
N LEU A 186 -14.04 -6.14 -4.90
CA LEU A 186 -12.90 -5.82 -5.76
C LEU A 186 -11.76 -6.82 -5.58
N MET A 187 -11.39 -7.18 -4.35
CA MET A 187 -10.31 -8.13 -4.08
C MET A 187 -10.63 -9.56 -4.53
N SER A 188 -11.89 -9.97 -4.46
CA SER A 188 -12.31 -11.35 -4.74
C SER A 188 -12.74 -11.60 -6.18
N ASP A 189 -13.28 -10.59 -6.87
CA ASP A 189 -13.92 -10.78 -8.17
C ASP A 189 -13.25 -10.00 -9.32
N HIS A 190 -12.65 -8.83 -9.05
CA HIS A 190 -12.21 -7.91 -10.13
C HIS A 190 -10.69 -7.70 -10.20
N LEU A 191 -10.06 -7.48 -9.05
CA LEU A 191 -8.63 -7.20 -8.89
C LEU A 191 -7.94 -8.38 -8.20
N THR A 192 -8.34 -9.60 -8.55
CA THR A 192 -7.82 -10.81 -7.91
C THR A 192 -6.29 -10.90 -8.04
N ARG A 193 -5.66 -11.61 -7.09
CA ARG A 193 -4.22 -11.91 -7.14
C ARG A 193 -3.80 -12.52 -8.48
N GLU A 194 -4.63 -13.39 -9.05
CA GLU A 194 -4.40 -14.00 -10.37
C GLU A 194 -4.48 -12.95 -11.49
N TRP A 195 -5.51 -12.10 -11.49
CA TRP A 195 -5.66 -11.05 -12.49
C TRP A 195 -4.48 -10.07 -12.44
N LEU A 196 -4.14 -9.56 -11.24
CA LEU A 196 -3.02 -8.65 -11.05
C LEU A 196 -1.69 -9.31 -11.45
N GLY A 197 -1.47 -10.57 -11.07
CA GLY A 197 -0.30 -11.35 -11.48
C GLY A 197 -0.16 -11.43 -13.00
N ALA A 198 -1.26 -11.74 -13.71
CA ALA A 198 -1.26 -11.79 -15.17
C ALA A 198 -0.99 -10.40 -15.82
N ARG A 199 -1.46 -9.31 -15.19
CA ARG A 199 -1.16 -7.95 -15.64
C ARG A 199 0.32 -7.60 -15.45
N ILE A 200 0.88 -7.97 -14.30
CA ILE A 200 2.31 -7.80 -14.00
C ILE A 200 3.14 -8.56 -15.02
N ASP A 201 2.83 -9.82 -15.29
CA ASP A 201 3.57 -10.64 -16.26
C ASP A 201 3.57 -10.02 -17.65
N ALA A 202 2.39 -9.60 -18.13
CA ALA A 202 2.26 -8.99 -19.45
C ALA A 202 3.02 -7.65 -19.58
N LEU A 203 3.04 -6.84 -18.53
CA LEU A 203 3.80 -5.59 -18.51
C LEU A 203 5.30 -5.87 -18.38
N ALA A 204 5.69 -6.82 -17.53
CA ALA A 204 7.08 -7.18 -17.31
C ALA A 204 7.73 -7.70 -18.59
N GLU A 205 7.06 -8.61 -19.31
CA GLU A 205 7.52 -9.14 -20.60
C GLU A 205 7.72 -8.01 -21.62
N ARG A 206 6.79 -7.05 -21.68
CA ARG A 206 6.88 -5.92 -22.61
C ARG A 206 8.03 -4.97 -22.29
N LEU A 207 8.41 -4.87 -21.01
CA LEU A 207 9.39 -3.90 -20.53
C LEU A 207 10.81 -4.48 -20.36
N GLU A 208 10.97 -5.80 -20.27
CA GLU A 208 12.22 -6.50 -19.92
C GLU A 208 13.44 -6.02 -20.74
N ASP A 209 13.26 -5.84 -22.05
CA ASP A 209 14.31 -5.40 -22.97
C ASP A 209 14.73 -3.93 -22.76
N SER A 210 13.84 -3.10 -22.20
CA SER A 210 14.01 -1.65 -22.10
C SER A 210 14.42 -1.18 -20.71
N VAL A 211 13.94 -1.84 -19.66
CA VAL A 211 14.10 -1.40 -18.26
C VAL A 211 15.55 -1.43 -17.77
N ASN A 212 16.38 -2.29 -18.37
CA ASN A 212 17.82 -2.37 -18.06
C ASN A 212 18.68 -1.41 -18.91
N ILE A 213 18.05 -0.56 -19.74
CA ILE A 213 18.75 0.44 -20.54
C ILE A 213 18.69 1.76 -19.78
N GLY A 214 19.83 2.18 -19.23
CA GLY A 214 19.95 3.48 -18.58
C GLY A 214 19.61 4.65 -19.53
N PRO A 215 19.11 5.77 -19.00
CA PRO A 215 18.77 6.95 -19.81
C PRO A 215 19.98 7.46 -20.59
N SER A 216 19.76 7.84 -21.85
CA SER A 216 20.82 8.42 -22.69
C SER A 216 21.15 9.86 -22.27
N ALA A 217 22.26 10.42 -22.75
CA ALA A 217 22.58 11.84 -22.55
C ALA A 217 21.55 12.82 -23.17
N MET A 218 20.62 12.32 -23.98
CA MET A 218 19.50 13.09 -24.55
C MET A 218 18.17 12.81 -23.85
N ALA A 219 18.16 11.99 -22.79
CA ALA A 219 16.95 11.72 -22.03
C ALA A 219 16.42 13.03 -21.44
N TYR A 220 15.10 13.14 -21.41
CA TYR A 220 14.42 14.26 -20.77
C TYR A 220 14.52 14.08 -19.27
N ASP A 221 15.22 15.01 -18.61
CA ASP A 221 15.41 15.02 -17.16
C ASP A 221 14.54 16.12 -16.55
N ARG A 222 13.44 15.72 -15.91
CA ARG A 222 12.49 16.64 -15.28
C ARG A 222 12.54 16.58 -13.76
N HIS A 223 12.95 15.44 -13.22
CA HIS A 223 12.99 15.12 -11.80
C HIS A 223 14.16 14.16 -11.57
N ASP A 224 15.35 14.71 -11.35
CA ASP A 224 16.60 13.98 -11.09
C ASP A 224 16.54 13.10 -9.82
N GLN A 225 15.53 13.36 -8.98
CA GLN A 225 15.18 12.60 -7.79
C GLN A 225 14.47 11.26 -8.10
N ASN A 226 13.86 11.10 -9.27
CA ASN A 226 13.19 9.86 -9.65
C ASN A 226 14.22 8.94 -10.32
N HIS A 227 14.40 7.74 -9.78
CA HIS A 227 15.39 6.79 -10.30
C HIS A 227 14.77 5.43 -10.63
N HIS A 228 15.16 4.81 -11.73
CA HIS A 228 14.66 3.48 -12.12
C HIS A 228 15.22 2.31 -11.27
N GLY A 229 15.71 2.60 -10.07
CA GLY A 229 16.44 1.68 -9.21
C GLY A 229 17.77 1.24 -9.83
N LEU A 230 18.36 0.19 -9.27
CA LEU A 230 19.59 -0.41 -9.78
C LEU A 230 19.33 -1.26 -11.03
N LEU A 231 20.08 -1.01 -12.11
CA LEU A 231 20.01 -1.82 -13.32
C LEU A 231 20.36 -3.29 -13.02
N GLY A 232 19.69 -4.22 -13.71
CA GLY A 232 19.86 -5.66 -13.52
C GLY A 232 19.03 -6.26 -12.39
N ARG A 233 18.22 -5.45 -11.70
CA ARG A 233 17.37 -5.85 -10.57
C ARG A 233 15.89 -5.97 -10.93
N PHE A 234 15.57 -5.89 -12.23
CA PHE A 234 14.19 -5.87 -12.73
C PHE A 234 13.34 -7.05 -12.21
N ARG A 235 13.91 -8.25 -12.11
CA ARG A 235 13.16 -9.42 -11.62
C ARG A 235 12.82 -9.30 -10.13
N ASP A 236 13.72 -8.74 -9.33
CA ASP A 236 13.50 -8.52 -7.91
C ASP A 236 12.42 -7.43 -7.70
N GLN A 237 12.42 -6.39 -8.54
CA GLN A 237 11.35 -5.37 -8.55
C GLN A 237 9.99 -5.92 -9.00
N VAL A 238 9.97 -6.80 -10.02
CA VAL A 238 8.72 -7.46 -10.43
C VAL A 238 8.21 -8.39 -9.33
N GLU A 239 9.10 -9.09 -8.64
CA GLU A 239 8.75 -9.89 -7.47
C GLU A 239 8.23 -9.02 -6.32
N SER A 240 8.81 -7.85 -6.05
CA SER A 240 8.36 -6.98 -4.96
C SER A 240 6.95 -6.45 -5.16
N ILE A 241 6.54 -6.17 -6.41
CA ILE A 241 5.14 -5.82 -6.73
C ILE A 241 4.19 -6.99 -6.42
N ARG A 242 4.60 -8.24 -6.71
CA ARG A 242 3.79 -9.42 -6.37
C ARG A 242 3.70 -9.62 -4.86
N ASP A 243 4.83 -9.49 -4.17
CA ASP A 243 4.87 -9.55 -2.70
C ASP A 243 3.97 -8.47 -2.10
N PHE A 244 4.04 -7.23 -2.61
CA PHE A 244 3.16 -6.15 -2.17
C PHE A 244 1.69 -6.54 -2.25
N ILE A 245 1.22 -7.10 -3.38
CA ILE A 245 -0.20 -7.47 -3.53
C ILE A 245 -0.61 -8.50 -2.49
N ASP A 246 0.19 -9.54 -2.31
CA ASP A 246 -0.11 -10.61 -1.36
C ASP A 246 -0.14 -10.09 0.09
N LEU A 247 0.87 -9.31 0.45
CA LEU A 247 1.02 -8.71 1.78
C LEU A 247 -0.06 -7.68 2.06
N ARG A 248 -0.36 -6.82 1.10
CA ARG A 248 -1.39 -5.79 1.19
C ARG A 248 -2.78 -6.39 1.34
N TYR A 249 -3.08 -7.45 0.59
CA TYR A 249 -4.37 -8.12 0.70
C TYR A 249 -4.53 -8.79 2.06
N ALA A 250 -3.48 -9.46 2.57
CA ALA A 250 -3.50 -10.04 3.91
C ALA A 250 -3.66 -8.97 5.00
N PHE A 251 -3.01 -7.82 4.84
CA PHE A 251 -3.21 -6.66 5.72
C PHE A 251 -4.66 -6.19 5.72
N ILE A 252 -5.26 -5.98 4.54
CA ILE A 252 -6.65 -5.53 4.39
C ILE A 252 -7.63 -6.54 5.00
N GLU A 253 -7.48 -7.82 4.65
CA GLU A 253 -8.28 -8.92 5.21
C GLU A 253 -8.23 -8.91 6.75
N ARG A 254 -7.05 -8.69 7.34
CA ARG A 254 -6.90 -8.58 8.80
C ARG A 254 -7.60 -7.35 9.38
N LYS A 255 -7.51 -6.19 8.71
CA LYS A 255 -8.19 -4.96 9.16
C LYS A 255 -9.71 -5.11 9.12
N LEU A 256 -10.26 -5.73 8.08
CA LEU A 256 -11.69 -5.99 7.95
C LEU A 256 -12.18 -7.02 8.99
N ALA A 257 -11.35 -8.00 9.36
CA ALA A 257 -11.68 -8.96 10.41
C ALA A 257 -11.74 -8.36 11.83
N GLY A 258 -11.35 -7.09 12.02
CA GLY A 258 -11.50 -6.37 13.28
C GLY A 258 -10.26 -6.39 14.20
N GLY A 259 -9.12 -6.85 13.71
CA GLY A 259 -7.87 -6.94 14.49
C GLY A 259 -7.98 -7.85 15.72
N GLY A 260 -6.86 -8.04 16.39
CA GLY A 260 -6.77 -8.79 17.63
C GLY A 260 -5.61 -8.28 18.49
N THR A 261 -5.10 -9.10 19.40
CA THR A 261 -4.06 -8.69 20.38
C THR A 261 -2.70 -9.34 20.14
N LEU A 262 -2.59 -10.24 19.15
CA LEU A 262 -1.34 -10.94 18.83
C LEU A 262 -0.52 -10.09 17.86
N ILE A 263 0.27 -9.18 18.42
CA ILE A 263 1.27 -8.40 17.68
C ILE A 263 2.58 -9.20 17.66
N GLU A 264 3.27 -9.22 16.51
CA GLU A 264 4.50 -10.00 16.32
C GLU A 264 4.32 -11.52 16.55
N GLN A 265 3.07 -12.00 16.45
CA GLN A 265 2.72 -13.41 16.49
C GLN A 265 1.59 -13.72 15.51
N ALA A 266 1.74 -14.79 14.75
CA ALA A 266 0.73 -15.32 13.85
C ALA A 266 0.56 -16.82 14.03
N GLU A 267 -0.67 -17.32 13.89
CA GLU A 267 -1.00 -18.73 13.93
C GLU A 267 -1.89 -19.08 12.73
N ARG A 268 -1.65 -20.24 12.12
CA ARG A 268 -2.41 -20.72 10.97
C ARG A 268 -2.54 -22.22 10.99
N LEU A 269 -3.78 -22.70 10.91
CA LEU A 269 -4.10 -24.08 10.55
C LEU A 269 -4.06 -24.22 9.03
N ILE A 270 -3.27 -25.16 8.54
CA ILE A 270 -3.21 -25.55 7.13
C ILE A 270 -3.86 -26.93 7.00
N PRO A 271 -5.07 -27.02 6.40
CA PRO A 271 -5.79 -28.28 6.31
C PRO A 271 -5.10 -29.31 5.40
N ALA A 272 -5.29 -30.60 5.69
CA ALA A 272 -4.93 -31.70 4.83
C ALA A 272 -5.47 -31.50 3.40
N GLY A 273 -4.68 -31.89 2.40
CA GLY A 273 -5.00 -31.68 0.98
C GLY A 273 -4.67 -30.28 0.46
N SER A 274 -4.27 -29.34 1.31
CA SER A 274 -3.92 -27.98 0.88
C SER A 274 -2.51 -27.92 0.28
N SER A 275 -2.35 -27.09 -0.74
CA SER A 275 -1.06 -26.69 -1.35
C SER A 275 -1.13 -25.21 -1.69
N GLY A 276 0.03 -24.56 -1.84
CA GLY A 276 0.15 -23.15 -2.17
C GLY A 276 0.85 -22.35 -1.09
N ARG A 277 0.66 -21.03 -1.15
CA ARG A 277 1.31 -20.05 -0.27
C ARG A 277 0.41 -19.70 0.90
N PHE A 278 0.95 -19.77 2.11
CA PHE A 278 0.24 -19.48 3.35
C PHE A 278 0.98 -18.39 4.12
N LEU A 279 0.48 -17.16 4.06
CA LEU A 279 0.99 -16.04 4.86
C LEU A 279 0.65 -16.22 6.35
N LEU A 280 1.60 -15.84 7.20
CA LEU A 280 1.51 -15.81 8.65
C LEU A 280 1.44 -14.34 9.10
N THR A 281 0.25 -13.77 9.04
CA THR A 281 -0.04 -12.36 9.30
C THR A 281 -0.59 -12.16 10.70
N ASP A 282 0.08 -11.30 11.47
CA ASP A 282 -0.29 -10.95 12.84
C ASP A 282 -1.56 -10.08 12.90
N ASP A 283 -1.98 -9.72 14.10
CA ASP A 283 -3.20 -8.92 14.29
C ASP A 283 -3.04 -7.43 13.94
N SER A 284 -1.80 -6.95 13.79
CA SER A 284 -1.52 -5.61 13.27
C SER A 284 -1.69 -5.54 11.75
N GLY A 285 -1.67 -6.70 11.07
CA GLY A 285 -1.68 -6.81 9.62
C GLY A 285 -0.29 -7.02 9.00
N PHE A 286 0.75 -7.14 9.83
CA PHE A 286 2.11 -7.45 9.36
C PHE A 286 2.28 -8.95 9.16
N SER A 287 2.72 -9.35 7.97
CA SER A 287 3.11 -10.73 7.70
C SER A 287 4.52 -10.98 8.19
N LEU A 288 4.66 -11.87 9.17
CA LEU A 288 5.95 -12.25 9.77
C LEU A 288 6.75 -13.21 8.87
N GLY A 289 6.02 -13.96 8.03
CA GLY A 289 6.58 -14.92 7.09
C GLY A 289 5.51 -15.57 6.22
N ALA A 290 5.95 -16.48 5.35
CA ALA A 290 5.09 -17.31 4.52
C ALA A 290 5.64 -18.74 4.44
N ILE A 291 4.74 -19.72 4.32
CA ILE A 291 5.09 -21.10 3.97
C ILE A 291 4.48 -21.40 2.60
N GLN A 292 5.32 -21.81 1.67
CA GLN A 292 4.92 -22.31 0.35
C GLN A 292 5.04 -23.83 0.33
N ILE A 293 3.92 -24.50 0.09
CA ILE A 293 3.82 -25.95 0.04
C ILE A 293 3.46 -26.36 -1.39
N ASP A 294 4.39 -27.04 -2.07
CA ASP A 294 4.18 -27.44 -3.47
C ASP A 294 3.39 -28.76 -3.61
N GLN A 295 3.39 -29.60 -2.58
CA GLN A 295 2.67 -30.87 -2.55
C GLN A 295 1.57 -30.86 -1.49
N ALA A 296 0.38 -31.33 -1.85
CA ALA A 296 -0.75 -31.37 -0.92
C ALA A 296 -0.40 -32.10 0.39
N LEU A 297 -0.72 -31.48 1.53
CA LEU A 297 -0.47 -32.05 2.85
C LEU A 297 -1.25 -33.35 3.07
N GLU A 298 -0.65 -34.31 3.77
CA GLU A 298 -1.33 -35.55 4.15
C GLU A 298 -2.26 -35.36 5.36
N ASP A 299 -1.83 -34.53 6.32
CA ASP A 299 -2.53 -34.24 7.57
C ASP A 299 -2.69 -32.72 7.77
N ASP A 300 -3.61 -32.34 8.67
CA ASP A 300 -3.71 -30.96 9.14
C ASP A 300 -2.43 -30.58 9.90
N ILE A 301 -1.90 -29.39 9.64
CA ILE A 301 -0.72 -28.86 10.32
C ILE A 301 -1.05 -27.50 10.92
N SER A 302 -0.76 -27.30 12.20
CA SER A 302 -0.75 -25.96 12.79
C SER A 302 0.64 -25.38 12.75
N VAL A 303 0.75 -24.14 12.26
CA VAL A 303 1.98 -23.38 12.24
C VAL A 303 1.79 -22.12 13.06
N ASN A 304 2.72 -21.86 13.98
CA ASN A 304 2.86 -20.56 14.61
C ASN A 304 4.19 -19.91 14.21
N LEU A 305 4.19 -18.58 14.17
CA LEU A 305 5.40 -17.80 13.98
C LEU A 305 5.34 -16.64 14.97
N ARG A 306 6.35 -16.55 15.83
CA ARG A 306 6.52 -15.44 16.78
C ARG A 306 7.83 -14.72 16.47
N VAL A 307 7.84 -13.40 16.57
CA VAL A 307 9.04 -12.58 16.42
C VAL A 307 9.39 -11.95 17.75
N ASP A 308 10.65 -12.05 18.16
CA ASP A 308 11.18 -11.44 19.37
C ASP A 308 12.40 -10.56 19.03
N ALA A 309 12.53 -9.41 19.69
CA ALA A 309 13.70 -8.55 19.55
C ALA A 309 14.95 -9.20 20.18
N ILE A 310 16.08 -9.10 19.49
CA ILE A 310 17.39 -9.61 19.93
C ILE A 310 18.47 -8.53 19.79
N GLY A 311 19.42 -8.50 20.73
CA GLY A 311 20.50 -7.53 20.72
C GLY A 311 21.82 -8.09 20.20
N GLY A 312 22.70 -7.21 19.71
CA GLY A 312 24.11 -7.54 19.43
C GLY A 312 24.32 -8.42 18.21
N VAL A 313 23.41 -8.38 17.24
CA VAL A 313 23.52 -9.06 15.94
C VAL A 313 23.75 -8.06 14.82
N SER A 314 24.28 -8.54 13.71
CA SER A 314 24.39 -7.78 12.46
C SER A 314 23.45 -8.40 11.43
N GLY A 315 22.58 -7.61 10.82
CA GLY A 315 21.53 -8.06 9.91
C GLY A 315 20.17 -7.58 10.39
N ILE A 316 19.28 -8.50 10.75
CA ILE A 316 17.99 -8.17 11.35
C ILE A 316 18.04 -8.45 12.85
N ASP A 317 17.68 -7.47 13.67
CA ASP A 317 17.67 -7.56 15.14
C ASP A 317 16.44 -8.28 15.71
N ARG A 318 15.89 -9.20 14.91
CA ARG A 318 14.75 -10.03 15.24
C ARG A 318 15.10 -11.51 15.14
N GLU A 319 14.44 -12.29 15.98
CA GLU A 319 14.47 -13.74 15.93
C GLU A 319 13.05 -14.27 15.75
N TRP A 320 12.88 -15.18 14.81
CA TRP A 320 11.63 -15.87 14.58
C TRP A 320 11.64 -17.19 15.34
N THR A 321 10.54 -17.53 16.00
CA THR A 321 10.27 -18.88 16.49
C THR A 321 9.14 -19.47 15.64
N LEU A 322 9.46 -20.47 14.83
CA LEU A 322 8.54 -21.25 14.02
C LEU A 322 8.15 -22.52 14.77
N GLY A 323 6.94 -22.55 15.31
CA GLY A 323 6.36 -23.74 15.95
C GLY A 323 5.51 -24.53 14.95
N ILE A 324 5.73 -25.84 14.90
CA ILE A 324 5.02 -26.77 14.02
C ILE A 324 4.36 -27.86 14.87
N ASP A 325 3.04 -27.98 14.75
CA ASP A 325 2.26 -29.12 15.26
C ASP A 325 1.85 -30.01 14.09
N GLY A 326 2.67 -31.04 13.83
CA GLY A 326 2.59 -31.92 12.66
C GLY A 326 3.96 -32.22 12.05
N GLU A 327 3.98 -32.96 10.94
CA GLU A 327 5.18 -33.16 10.11
C GLU A 327 5.02 -32.37 8.82
N LEU A 328 5.90 -31.41 8.59
CA LEU A 328 5.92 -30.61 7.37
C LEU A 328 7.01 -31.15 6.46
N GLY A 329 6.62 -31.65 5.28
CA GLY A 329 7.54 -32.14 4.23
C GLY A 329 8.38 -31.02 3.60
N GLU A 330 8.88 -31.18 2.38
CA GLU A 330 9.62 -30.09 1.71
C GLU A 330 8.73 -28.85 1.52
N PHE A 331 9.22 -27.67 1.91
CA PHE A 331 8.52 -26.40 1.76
C PHE A 331 9.50 -25.25 1.52
N ALA A 332 9.00 -24.13 0.98
CA ALA A 332 9.75 -22.87 0.99
C ALA A 332 9.26 -21.98 2.14
N LEU A 333 10.21 -21.39 2.86
CA LEU A 333 9.99 -20.45 3.94
C LEU A 333 10.43 -19.07 3.51
N ASP A 334 9.53 -18.10 3.67
CA ASP A 334 9.86 -16.68 3.53
C ASP A 334 9.77 -16.03 4.91
N LEU A 335 10.78 -15.22 5.24
CA LEU A 335 10.80 -14.33 6.40
C LEU A 335 10.74 -12.89 5.90
N PHE A 336 9.74 -12.15 6.36
CA PHE A 336 9.62 -10.72 6.06
C PHE A 336 10.12 -9.91 7.26
N TYR A 337 10.79 -8.80 6.97
CA TYR A 337 11.31 -7.90 7.99
C TYR A 337 10.97 -6.45 7.65
N ARG A 338 11.13 -5.55 8.61
CA ARG A 338 10.96 -4.11 8.39
C ARG A 338 12.31 -3.47 8.18
N ASN A 339 12.52 -2.86 7.01
CA ASN A 339 13.67 -2.02 6.73
C ASN A 339 13.24 -0.60 6.31
N ASP A 340 12.22 -0.05 6.96
CA ASP A 340 11.85 1.34 6.84
C ASP A 340 10.73 1.60 7.82
N VAL A 341 10.87 2.57 8.74
CA VAL A 341 9.69 3.05 9.48
C VAL A 341 9.87 4.28 10.36
N GLU A 342 11.05 4.82 10.64
CA GLU A 342 11.12 5.89 11.66
C GLU A 342 10.40 7.21 11.28
N GLN A 343 10.19 7.50 9.99
CA GLN A 343 9.77 8.85 9.58
C GLN A 343 8.24 9.07 9.46
N PHE A 344 7.48 8.09 8.96
CA PHE A 344 6.04 8.27 8.69
C PHE A 344 5.13 7.34 9.50
N TRP A 345 5.70 6.30 10.12
CA TRP A 345 4.92 5.26 10.78
C TRP A 345 5.53 4.94 12.16
N PRO A 346 4.73 4.62 13.17
CA PRO A 346 5.26 4.35 14.51
C PRO A 346 5.95 2.98 14.65
N SER A 347 6.53 2.42 13.58
CA SER A 347 7.16 1.10 13.63
C SER A 347 8.70 1.20 13.72
N GLU A 348 9.33 0.10 14.12
CA GLU A 348 10.77 0.03 14.35
C GLU A 348 11.50 -0.55 13.13
N ASN A 349 12.61 0.08 12.72
CA ASN A 349 13.49 -0.48 11.69
C ASN A 349 14.24 -1.67 12.31
N TRP A 350 14.09 -2.87 11.74
CA TRP A 350 14.71 -4.08 12.25
C TRP A 350 16.10 -4.31 11.66
N TYR A 351 16.44 -3.63 10.57
CA TYR A 351 17.74 -3.77 9.92
C TYR A 351 18.83 -2.96 10.63
N THR A 352 19.86 -3.64 11.12
CA THR A 352 20.97 -3.03 11.86
C THR A 352 22.11 -2.53 10.97
N GLY A 353 22.09 -2.86 9.68
CA GLY A 353 23.17 -2.56 8.75
C GLY A 353 23.16 -1.15 8.17
N GLY A 354 22.36 -0.24 8.74
CA GLY A 354 22.32 1.17 8.37
C GLY A 354 20.91 1.68 8.04
N LEU A 355 20.85 2.82 7.36
CA LEU A 355 19.61 3.47 6.93
C LEU A 355 19.46 3.45 5.41
N ASP A 356 20.27 2.69 4.69
CA ASP A 356 20.16 2.58 3.23
C ASP A 356 18.99 1.64 2.87
N ALA A 357 18.22 2.01 1.85
CA ALA A 357 17.06 1.24 1.39
C ALA A 357 17.41 -0.21 1.03
N ILE A 358 18.53 -0.42 0.35
CA ILE A 358 19.04 -1.76 0.01
C ILE A 358 20.24 -2.14 0.90
N GLY A 359 21.20 -1.24 1.11
CA GLY A 359 22.36 -1.50 1.96
C GLY A 359 23.09 -2.80 1.61
N GLU A 360 23.40 -3.61 2.63
CA GLU A 360 24.02 -4.94 2.51
C GLU A 360 23.00 -6.08 2.63
N GLN A 361 21.70 -5.82 2.50
CA GLN A 361 20.65 -6.82 2.74
C GLN A 361 20.77 -8.04 1.81
N ASP A 362 21.28 -7.88 0.60
CA ASP A 362 21.56 -9.00 -0.33
C ASP A 362 22.52 -10.06 0.25
N LEU A 363 23.27 -9.71 1.30
CA LEU A 363 24.18 -10.62 1.98
C LEU A 363 23.51 -11.39 3.13
N LEU A 364 22.28 -11.06 3.51
CA LEU A 364 21.58 -11.75 4.60
C LEU A 364 21.45 -13.25 4.33
N SER A 365 21.56 -14.04 5.39
CA SER A 365 21.34 -15.48 5.37
C SER A 365 20.42 -15.91 6.49
N ILE A 366 19.53 -16.85 6.19
CA ILE A 366 18.70 -17.53 7.18
C ILE A 366 19.56 -18.55 7.91
N TYR A 367 19.60 -18.44 9.23
CA TYR A 367 20.14 -19.46 10.13
C TYR A 367 18.99 -20.08 10.90
N ILE A 368 18.99 -21.41 11.07
CA ILE A 368 17.96 -22.15 11.80
C ILE A 368 18.59 -23.03 12.88
N THR A 369 17.90 -23.21 14.01
CA THR A 369 18.27 -24.18 15.05
C THR A 369 17.04 -24.80 15.71
N GLY A 370 17.13 -26.07 16.11
CA GLY A 370 16.11 -26.77 16.90
C GLY A 370 16.54 -27.11 18.34
N ASN A 371 17.74 -26.71 18.76
CA ASN A 371 18.30 -27.10 20.07
C ASN A 371 19.16 -26.01 20.77
N ASP A 372 19.08 -24.76 20.30
CA ASP A 372 19.77 -23.56 20.80
C ASP A 372 21.30 -23.52 20.69
N LEU A 373 21.96 -24.61 20.31
CA LEU A 373 23.43 -24.73 20.37
C LEU A 373 24.08 -24.71 18.98
N ASP A 374 23.44 -25.34 18.00
CA ASP A 374 23.99 -25.48 16.65
C ASP A 374 23.07 -24.77 15.65
N TRP A 375 23.58 -23.73 15.01
CA TRP A 375 22.87 -22.96 13.98
C TRP A 375 23.33 -23.43 12.60
N ASP A 376 22.38 -23.92 11.80
CA ASP A 376 22.61 -24.30 10.41
C ASP A 376 22.29 -23.12 9.50
N GLN A 377 23.22 -22.74 8.64
CA GLN A 377 22.98 -21.76 7.59
C GLN A 377 22.20 -22.43 6.45
N LEU A 378 21.07 -21.83 6.08
CA LEU A 378 20.26 -22.29 4.96
C LEU A 378 20.64 -21.58 3.65
N PRO A 379 20.51 -22.24 2.48
CA PRO A 379 20.56 -21.55 1.19
C PRO A 379 19.49 -20.47 1.15
N THR A 380 19.91 -19.20 1.13
CA THR A 380 19.01 -18.05 1.22
C THR A 380 19.04 -17.24 -0.06
N HIS A 381 17.86 -16.85 -0.53
CA HIS A 381 17.69 -15.81 -1.54
C HIS A 381 17.03 -14.60 -0.86
N VAL A 382 17.63 -13.42 -1.02
CA VAL A 382 17.11 -12.18 -0.45
C VAL A 382 16.58 -11.31 -1.59
N ASN A 383 15.38 -10.79 -1.41
CA ASN A 383 14.85 -9.69 -2.19
C ASN A 383 14.74 -8.46 -1.28
N PRO A 384 15.70 -7.52 -1.35
CA PRO A 384 15.69 -6.35 -0.49
C PRO A 384 14.62 -5.32 -0.87
N TYR A 385 14.05 -5.39 -2.09
CA TYR A 385 12.96 -4.50 -2.51
C TYR A 385 11.59 -4.87 -1.93
N SER A 386 11.46 -6.06 -1.34
CA SER A 386 10.27 -6.48 -0.59
C SER A 386 10.57 -6.87 0.85
N ASN A 387 11.77 -6.54 1.34
CA ASN A 387 12.27 -6.89 2.67
C ASN A 387 12.04 -8.37 3.01
N LYS A 388 12.43 -9.26 2.09
CA LYS A 388 12.12 -10.69 2.13
C LYS A 388 13.38 -11.55 2.01
N ALA A 389 13.51 -12.54 2.88
CA ALA A 389 14.51 -13.60 2.77
C ALA A 389 13.81 -14.97 2.65
N SER A 390 14.21 -15.77 1.66
CA SER A 390 13.54 -17.01 1.29
C SER A 390 14.51 -18.18 1.31
N SER A 391 14.06 -19.36 1.76
CA SER A 391 14.84 -20.60 1.76
C SER A 391 13.96 -21.82 1.50
N LYS A 392 14.53 -22.86 0.88
CA LYS A 392 13.89 -24.18 0.79
C LYS A 392 14.36 -25.07 1.95
N ILE A 393 13.41 -25.69 2.63
CA ILE A 393 13.65 -26.57 3.77
C ILE A 393 13.16 -27.97 3.39
N SER A 394 14.01 -28.99 3.60
CA SER A 394 13.72 -30.38 3.21
C SER A 394 12.62 -31.06 4.03
N GLY A 395 12.21 -30.43 5.12
CA GLY A 395 11.17 -30.88 6.04
C GLY A 395 11.54 -30.63 7.49
N LEU A 396 10.53 -30.45 8.32
CA LEU A 396 10.65 -30.27 9.76
C LEU A 396 9.62 -31.16 10.47
N ALA A 397 10.05 -31.78 11.55
CA ALA A 397 9.16 -32.52 12.44
C ALA A 397 8.42 -31.54 13.36
N SER A 398 7.49 -32.06 14.16
CA SER A 398 6.83 -31.24 15.17
C SER A 398 7.85 -30.72 16.20
N GLY A 399 7.76 -29.43 16.51
CA GLY A 399 8.65 -28.75 17.43
C GLY A 399 8.75 -27.25 17.16
N ASP A 400 9.57 -26.58 17.96
CA ASP A 400 9.88 -25.16 17.81
C ASP A 400 11.27 -25.01 17.21
N TYR A 401 11.37 -24.17 16.19
CA TYR A 401 12.60 -23.86 15.46
C TYR A 401 12.87 -22.36 15.53
N ARG A 402 14.08 -21.98 15.92
CA ARG A 402 14.48 -20.57 15.97
C ARG A 402 15.18 -20.20 14.68
N LEU A 403 14.84 -19.05 14.12
CA LEU A 403 15.43 -18.53 12.89
C LEU A 403 15.97 -17.12 13.08
N ARG A 404 17.08 -16.82 12.42
CA ARG A 404 17.70 -15.48 12.39
C ARG A 404 18.10 -15.12 10.97
N LEU A 405 17.99 -13.83 10.65
CA LEU A 405 18.51 -13.23 9.42
C LEU A 405 19.75 -12.43 9.74
N LEU A 406 20.92 -13.00 9.46
CA LEU A 406 22.20 -12.40 9.84
C LEU A 406 23.03 -12.07 8.61
N LEU A 407 23.78 -10.96 8.68
CA LEU A 407 24.87 -10.70 7.76
C LEU A 407 26.02 -11.67 8.08
N PRO A 408 26.71 -12.22 7.05
CA PRO A 408 27.86 -13.09 7.26
C PRO A 408 28.97 -12.28 7.95
N ASN A 409 29.21 -12.57 9.23
CA ASN A 409 30.24 -11.99 10.13
C ASN A 409 30.85 -10.66 9.64
N PRO A 410 30.42 -9.48 10.14
CA PRO A 410 31.07 -8.21 9.83
C PRO A 410 32.55 -8.16 10.24
#